data_AF-A0A1Y3AF14-F1
#
_entry.id   AF-A0A1Y3AF14-F1
#
_cell.length_a   1.000
_cell.length_b   1.000
_cell.length_c   1.000
_cell.angle_alpha   90.00
_cell.angle_beta   90.00
_cell.angle_gamma   90.00
#
_symmetry.space_group_name_H-M   'P 1'
#
loop_
_entity.id
_entity.type
_entity.pdbx_description
1 polymer ?
#
loop_
_entity_poly.entity_id
_entity_poly.type
_entity_poly.pdbx_seq_one_letter_code
_entity_poly.pdbx_strand_id
1 'polypeptide(L)' 'MGSDHSARSELSDTQEALLRSAVRNWYFKVPRGVSTAELAEANGLSSREASEEITRAIDIVLRDAGFDT' A
#
# COMPACT_ATOMS: atom_id res chain seq x y z
N MET A 1 17.75 -1.47 -24.28
CA MET A 1 17.72 -0.01 -24.04
C MET A 1 16.30 0.39 -23.74
N GLY A 2 16.10 1.12 -22.63
CA GLY A 2 15.04 2.11 -22.45
C GLY A 2 13.61 1.60 -22.28
N SER A 3 13.13 1.62 -21.04
CA SER A 3 11.82 2.19 -20.70
C SER A 3 11.78 2.44 -19.19
N ASP A 4 12.61 3.37 -18.70
CA ASP A 4 12.32 4.07 -17.45
C ASP A 4 11.10 4.96 -17.71
N HIS A 5 9.91 4.38 -17.70
CA HIS A 5 8.68 5.13 -17.46
C HIS A 5 8.65 5.48 -15.97
N SER A 6 9.58 6.35 -15.55
CA SER A 6 9.28 7.23 -14.41
C SER A 6 8.16 8.14 -14.88
N ALA A 7 6.92 7.68 -14.68
CA ALA A 7 5.75 8.53 -14.72
C ALA A 7 5.96 9.58 -13.63
N ARG A 8 6.61 10.68 -14.00
CA ARG A 8 6.85 11.82 -13.14
C ARG A 8 5.46 12.32 -12.76
N SER A 9 5.11 12.11 -11.50
CA SER A 9 3.76 12.32 -10.97
C SER A 9 3.23 13.69 -11.41
N GLU A 10 2.01 13.73 -11.97
CA GLU A 10 1.34 14.98 -12.41
C GLU A 10 0.96 15.91 -11.23
N LEU A 11 1.35 15.55 -10.02
CA LEU A 11 1.06 16.30 -8.80
C LEU A 11 1.97 17.53 -8.70
N SER A 12 1.40 18.66 -8.30
CA SER A 12 2.19 19.81 -7.87
C SER A 12 2.93 19.49 -6.56
N ASP A 13 4.03 20.21 -6.31
CA ASP A 13 4.81 20.07 -5.07
C ASP A 13 3.93 20.16 -3.80
N THR A 14 2.92 21.03 -3.82
CA THR A 14 1.97 21.17 -2.72
C THR A 14 1.08 19.94 -2.56
N GLN A 15 0.59 19.38 -3.66
CA GLN A 15 -0.24 18.17 -3.63
C GLN A 15 0.57 16.96 -3.14
N GLU A 16 1.83 16.85 -3.57
CA GLU A 16 2.72 15.79 -3.11
C GLU A 16 3.01 15.91 -1.60
N ALA A 17 3.34 17.12 -1.13
CA ALA A 17 3.59 17.36 0.29
C ALA A 17 2.36 17.06 1.17
N LEU A 18 1.16 17.45 0.73
CA LEU A 18 -0.09 17.15 1.42
C LEU A 18 -0.37 15.65 1.45
N LEU A 19 -0.19 14.94 0.33
CA LEU A 19 -0.39 13.50 0.26
C LEU A 19 0.57 12.75 1.19
N ARG A 20 1.87 13.09 1.16
CA ARG A 20 2.86 12.52 2.08
C ARG A 20 2.48 12.75 3.54
N SER A 21 2.02 13.96 3.88
CA SER A 21 1.54 14.28 5.23
C SER A 21 0.31 13.48 5.62
N ALA A 22 -0.66 13.32 4.71
CA ALA A 22 -1.87 12.55 4.95
C ALA A 22 -1.57 11.07 5.21
N VAL A 23 -0.66 10.46 4.43
CA VAL A 23 -0.19 9.09 4.68
C VAL A 23 0.52 9.03 6.04
N ARG A 24 1.41 10.00 6.34
CA ARG A 24 2.15 10.07 7.63
C ARG A 24 1.26 10.12 8.87
N ASN A 25 0.11 10.77 8.75
CA ASN A 25 -0.82 10.95 9.84
C ASN A 25 -1.98 9.96 9.80
N TRP A 26 -1.87 8.87 9.02
CA TRP A 26 -2.92 7.85 8.91
C TRP A 26 -4.30 8.44 8.56
N TYR A 27 -4.30 9.51 7.74
CA TYR A 27 -5.50 10.30 7.46
C TYR A 27 -6.55 9.49 6.70
N PHE A 28 -6.11 8.57 5.82
CA PHE A 28 -7.00 7.73 5.05
C PHE A 28 -7.41 6.49 5.85
N LYS A 29 -8.72 6.22 5.89
CA LYS A 29 -9.21 4.87 6.18
C LYS A 29 -9.11 4.04 4.91
N VAL A 30 -8.58 2.82 5.00
CA VAL A 30 -8.63 1.85 3.91
C VAL A 30 -9.95 1.08 4.03
N PRO A 31 -10.98 1.36 3.21
CA PRO A 31 -12.20 0.56 3.23
C PRO A 31 -11.88 -0.85 2.72
N ARG A 32 -12.20 -1.88 3.52
CA ARG A 32 -12.09 -3.27 3.08
C ARG A 32 -13.36 -3.64 2.32
N GLY A 33 -13.24 -3.72 0.99
CA GLY A 33 -14.34 -4.12 0.10
C GLY A 33 -14.59 -5.63 0.06
N VAL A 34 -13.62 -6.43 0.51
CA VAL A 34 -13.68 -7.89 0.62
C VAL A 34 -13.04 -8.33 1.94
N SER A 35 -13.49 -9.47 2.46
CA SER A 35 -12.89 -10.12 3.62
C SER A 35 -11.54 -10.77 3.26
N THR A 36 -10.71 -11.02 4.27
CA THR A 36 -9.44 -11.76 4.10
C THR A 36 -9.69 -13.18 3.56
N ALA A 37 -10.84 -13.80 3.88
CA ALA A 37 -11.19 -15.13 3.39
C ALA A 37 -11.49 -15.11 1.88
N GLU A 38 -12.28 -14.14 1.40
CA GLU A 38 -12.54 -13.97 -0.03
C GLU A 38 -11.25 -13.63 -0.80
N LEU A 39 -10.36 -12.83 -0.21
CA LEU A 39 -9.04 -12.55 -0.77
C LEU A 39 -8.17 -13.80 -0.84
N ALA A 40 -8.21 -14.64 0.18
CA ALA A 40 -7.45 -15.89 0.23
C ALA A 40 -7.95 -16.87 -0.85
N GLU A 41 -9.26 -17.06 -0.93
CA GLU A 41 -9.90 -17.91 -1.96
C GLU A 41 -9.54 -17.46 -3.38
N ALA A 42 -9.64 -16.15 -3.66
CA ALA A 42 -9.31 -15.60 -4.96
C ALA A 42 -7.84 -15.79 -5.38
N ASN A 43 -6.94 -16.01 -4.42
CA ASN A 43 -5.51 -16.19 -4.65
C ASN A 43 -5.03 -17.63 -4.41
N GLY A 44 -5.92 -18.58 -4.14
CA GLY A 44 -5.56 -19.97 -3.87
C GLY A 44 -4.76 -20.17 -2.58
N LEU A 45 -4.95 -19.28 -1.60
CA LEU A 45 -4.30 -19.30 -0.29
C LEU A 45 -5.29 -19.72 0.80
N SER A 46 -4.77 -20.22 1.92
CA SER A 46 -5.55 -20.25 3.16
C SER A 46 -5.73 -18.84 3.72
N SER A 47 -6.80 -18.60 4.49
CA SER A 47 -7.01 -17.32 5.18
C SER A 47 -5.84 -16.92 6.07
N ARG A 48 -5.14 -17.91 6.64
CA ARG A 48 -3.95 -17.69 7.45
C ARG A 48 -2.78 -17.19 6.60
N GLU A 49 -2.46 -17.89 5.52
CA GLU A 49 -1.38 -17.49 4.60
C GLU A 49 -1.63 -16.11 4.02
N ALA A 50 -2.86 -15.82 3.57
CA ALA A 50 -3.24 -14.50 3.09
C ALA A 50 -3.04 -13.41 4.16
N SER A 51 -3.42 -13.68 5.41
CA SER A 51 -3.23 -12.72 6.50
C SER A 51 -1.74 -12.47 6.80
N GLU A 52 -0.92 -13.52 6.79
CA GLU A 52 0.52 -13.41 7.03
C GLU A 52 1.22 -12.66 5.89
N GLU A 53 0.89 -12.95 4.63
CA GLU A 53 1.43 -12.26 3.46
C GLU A 53 1.01 -10.79 3.41
N ILE A 54 -0.26 -10.48 3.67
CA ILE A 54 -0.75 -9.10 3.71
C ILE A 54 0.01 -8.30 4.78
N THR A 55 0.23 -8.90 5.95
CA THR A 55 0.99 -8.24 7.03
C THR A 55 2.42 -7.96 6.61
N ARG A 56 3.13 -8.96 6.06
CA ARG A 56 4.50 -8.79 5.55
C ARG A 56 4.58 -7.70 4.48
N ALA A 57 3.64 -7.70 3.53
CA ALA A 57 3.61 -6.72 2.45
C ALA A 57 3.35 -5.30 2.98
N ILE A 58 2.45 -5.15 3.95
CA ILE A 58 2.17 -3.86 4.61
C ILE A 58 3.44 -3.33 5.29
N ASP A 59 4.16 -4.16 6.04
CA ASP A 59 5.39 -3.72 6.72
C ASP A 59 6.44 -3.20 5.73
N ILE A 60 6.60 -3.86 4.57
CA ILE A 60 7.51 -3.41 3.51
C ILE A 60 7.06 -2.06 2.94
N VAL A 61 5.77 -1.94 2.59
CA VAL A 61 5.20 -0.70 2.03
C VAL A 61 5.34 0.48 3.00
N LEU A 62 5.11 0.24 4.29
CA LEU A 62 5.24 1.26 5.31
C LEU A 62 6.71 1.68 5.50
N ARG A 63 7.65 0.73 5.54
CA ARG A 63 9.09 1.04 5.61
C ARG A 63 9.57 1.85 4.40
N ASP A 64 9.19 1.46 3.19
CA ASP A 64 9.55 2.18 1.96
C ASP A 64 8.97 3.61 1.93
N ALA A 65 7.79 3.79 2.55
CA ALA A 65 7.19 5.11 2.72
C ALA A 65 7.82 5.95 3.86
N GLY A 66 8.84 5.41 4.54
CA GLY A 66 9.59 6.09 5.60
C GLY A 66 8.90 6.07 6.96
N PHE A 67 8.08 5.05 7.22
CA PHE A 67 7.52 4.78 8.55
C PHE A 67 8.38 3.73 9.25
N ASP A 68 8.83 4.06 10.46
CA ASP A 68 9.37 3.05 11.36
C ASP A 68 8.20 2.28 11.97
N THR A 69 8.10 0.99 11.60
CA THR A 69 7.08 0.03 12.05
C THR A 69 7.69 -1.06 12.92
#